data_AF-A0A7V4N366-F1
#
_entry.id   AF-A0A7V4N366-F1
#
_cell.length_a   1.000
_cell.length_b   1.000
_cell.length_c   1.000
_cell.angle_alpha   90.00
_cell.angle_beta   90.00
_cell.angle_gamma   90.00
#
_symmetry.space_group_name_H-M   'P 1'
#
loop_
_entity.id
_entity.type
_entity.pdbx_description
1 polymer ?
#
loop_
_entity_poly.entity_id
_entity_poly.type
_entity_poly.pdbx_seq_one_letter_code
_entity_poly.pdbx_strand_id
1 'polypeptide(L)'
;GTWKNAIENLQKIGLDIMKLNIIGEMGSTEAIKEAVKSGLGCGFVSSLAIELEKKLNLIKIVKIKDISIKRKFYLIYPKVKKLTPSEEKFINFIFYHSRSGDFKVRL
;
A
#
# COMPACT_ATOMS: atom_id res chain seq x y z
N GLY A 1 7.48 -0.95 -2.61
CA GLY A 1 6.24 -1.30 -3.35
C GLY A 1 5.31 -0.11 -3.56
N THR A 2 4.91 0.59 -2.48
CA THR A 2 3.97 1.71 -2.54
C THR A 2 4.44 2.85 -3.44
N TRP A 3 5.68 3.33 -3.27
CA TRP A 3 6.25 4.41 -4.08
C TRP A 3 6.28 4.08 -5.58
N LYS A 4 6.79 2.89 -5.93
CA LYS A 4 6.78 2.39 -7.32
C LYS A 4 5.37 2.37 -7.92
N ASN A 5 4.38 1.83 -7.20
CA ASN A 5 2.99 1.82 -7.66
C ASN A 5 2.41 3.24 -7.80
N ALA A 6 2.80 4.17 -6.92
CA ALA A 6 2.38 5.56 -7.02
C ALA A 6 2.92 6.22 -8.29
N ILE A 7 4.22 6.17 -8.52
CA ILE A 7 4.88 6.71 -9.73
C ILE A 7 4.25 6.13 -10.99
N GLU A 8 4.13 4.81 -11.10
CA GLU A 8 3.60 4.15 -12.29
C GLU A 8 2.18 4.61 -12.64
N ASN A 9 1.34 4.94 -11.65
CA ASN A 9 -0.01 5.42 -11.91
C ASN A 9 -0.06 6.94 -12.14
N LEU A 10 0.79 7.73 -11.47
CA LEU A 10 0.90 9.17 -11.71
C LEU A 10 1.39 9.46 -13.16
N GLN A 11 2.36 8.70 -13.64
CA GLN A 11 2.84 8.81 -15.02
C GLN A 11 1.74 8.51 -16.06
N LYS A 12 0.82 7.56 -15.77
CA LYS A 12 -0.29 7.22 -16.67
C LYS A 12 -1.28 8.37 -16.88
N ILE A 13 -1.40 9.27 -15.90
CA ILE A 13 -2.24 10.47 -16.01
C ILE A 13 -1.46 11.70 -16.49
N GLY A 14 -0.23 11.51 -16.98
CA GLY A 14 0.60 12.58 -17.55
C GLY A 14 1.36 13.42 -16.53
N LEU A 15 1.41 13.01 -15.26
CA LEU A 15 2.24 13.70 -14.27
C LEU A 15 3.70 13.29 -14.42
N ASP A 16 4.54 14.30 -14.67
CA ASP A 16 5.98 14.14 -14.75
C ASP A 16 6.58 14.05 -13.35
N ILE A 17 7.11 12.88 -13.03
CA ILE A 17 7.74 12.58 -11.73
C ILE A 17 8.98 13.44 -11.51
N MET A 18 9.69 13.81 -12.59
CA MET A 18 10.88 14.65 -12.51
C MET A 18 10.57 16.09 -12.06
N LYS A 19 9.30 16.49 -12.15
CA LYS A 19 8.82 17.80 -11.66
C LYS A 19 8.32 17.76 -10.22
N LEU A 20 8.27 16.59 -9.58
CA LEU A 20 7.92 16.51 -8.17
C LEU A 20 9.07 17.04 -7.32
N ASN A 21 8.75 17.92 -6.37
CA ASN A 21 9.71 18.35 -5.37
C ASN A 21 9.86 17.27 -4.29
N ILE A 22 10.74 16.30 -4.52
CA ILE A 22 11.04 15.23 -3.57
C ILE A 22 11.99 15.75 -2.51
N ILE A 23 11.44 16.12 -1.34
CA ILE A 23 12.22 16.67 -0.22
C ILE A 23 12.85 15.59 0.68
N GLY A 24 12.51 14.32 0.47
CA GLY A 24 13.09 13.23 1.24
C GLY A 24 12.50 11.85 0.90
N GLU A 25 13.30 10.82 1.13
CA GLU A 25 12.91 9.42 1.09
C GLU A 25 13.10 8.81 2.49
N MET A 26 12.11 8.06 2.95
CA MET A 26 12.08 7.50 4.30
C MET A 26 11.99 5.97 4.24
N GLY A 27 12.75 5.28 5.08
CA GLY A 27 12.82 3.81 5.09
C GLY A 27 11.62 3.11 5.72
N SER A 28 10.72 3.81 6.39
CA SER A 28 9.57 3.22 7.08
C SER A 28 8.29 4.06 6.97
N THR A 29 7.14 3.40 7.05
CA THR A 29 5.84 4.08 7.05
C THR A 29 5.68 5.02 8.25
N GLU A 30 6.19 4.65 9.42
CA GLU A 30 6.15 5.50 10.61
C GLU A 30 6.97 6.78 10.43
N ALA A 31 8.17 6.69 9.83
CA ALA A 31 8.96 7.89 9.54
C ALA A 31 8.23 8.84 8.57
N ILE A 32 7.52 8.31 7.56
CA ILE A 32 6.68 9.13 6.67
C ILE A 32 5.54 9.78 7.45
N LYS A 33 4.87 9.04 8.33
CA LYS A 33 3.74 9.55 9.13
C LYS A 33 4.18 10.66 10.07
N GLU A 34 5.30 10.51 10.78
CA GLU A 34 5.84 11.55 11.64
C GLU A 34 6.25 12.78 10.84
N ALA A 35 6.96 12.62 9.71
CA ALA A 35 7.32 13.75 8.86
C ALA A 35 6.09 14.56 8.39
N VAL A 36 5.02 13.87 7.97
CA VAL A 36 3.77 14.52 7.56
C VAL A 36 3.09 15.22 8.75
N LYS A 37 3.02 14.58 9.91
CA LYS A 37 2.43 15.18 11.13
C LYS A 37 3.22 16.40 11.62
N SER A 38 4.54 16.39 11.45
CA SER A 38 5.43 17.51 11.75
C SER A 38 5.39 18.63 10.70
N GLY A 39 4.59 18.49 9.64
CA GLY A 39 4.40 19.53 8.63
C GLY A 39 5.48 19.61 7.57
N LEU A 40 6.34 18.59 7.42
CA LEU A 40 7.39 18.59 6.38
C LEU A 40 6.80 18.58 4.97
N GLY A 41 5.63 17.99 4.77
CA GLY A 41 4.98 17.93 3.46
C GLY A 41 3.95 16.83 3.34
N CYS A 42 3.88 16.20 2.16
CA CYS A 42 3.00 15.08 1.86
C CYS A 42 3.80 13.81 1.52
N GLY A 43 3.19 12.64 1.69
CA GLY A 43 3.83 11.35 1.44
C GLY A 43 2.88 10.29 0.91
N PHE A 44 3.45 9.27 0.27
CA PHE A 44 2.70 8.12 -0.25
C PHE A 44 2.81 6.93 0.69
N VAL A 45 1.68 6.50 1.26
CA VAL A 45 1.59 5.34 2.14
C VAL A 45 0.39 4.48 1.79
N SER A 46 0.40 3.22 2.24
CA SER A 46 -0.77 2.35 2.10
C SER A 46 -1.92 2.93 2.92
N SER A 47 -3.13 2.99 2.36
CA SER A 47 -4.33 3.45 3.10
C SER A 47 -4.58 2.63 4.36
N LEU A 48 -4.23 1.34 4.34
CA LEU A 48 -4.28 0.44 5.50
C LEU A 48 -3.34 0.88 6.65
N ALA A 49 -2.26 1.61 6.36
CA ALA A 49 -1.27 1.98 7.36
C ALA A 49 -1.54 3.33 8.04
N ILE A 50 -2.59 4.05 7.62
CA ILE A 50 -3.00 5.34 8.18
C ILE A 50 -4.43 5.34 8.71
N GLU A 51 -5.01 4.16 8.93
CA GLU A 51 -6.40 4.05 9.39
C GLU A 51 -6.61 4.73 10.75
N LEU A 52 -5.64 4.59 11.67
CA LEU A 52 -5.67 5.21 12.99
C LEU A 52 -5.54 6.74 12.91
N GLU A 53 -4.54 7.24 12.17
CA GLU A 53 -4.30 8.67 12.00
C GLU A 53 -5.46 9.35 11.29
N LYS A 54 -6.10 8.66 10.34
CA LYS A 54 -7.32 9.11 9.70
C LYS A 54 -8.47 9.23 10.70
N LYS A 55 -8.69 8.21 11.55
CA LYS A 55 -9.76 8.22 12.58
C LYS A 55 -9.55 9.33 13.60
N LEU A 56 -8.29 9.59 13.97
CA LEU A 56 -7.90 10.62 14.92
C LEU A 56 -7.71 12.01 14.29
N ASN A 57 -8.00 12.18 12.98
CA ASN A 57 -7.80 13.41 12.23
C ASN A 57 -6.36 13.99 12.30
N LEU A 58 -5.36 13.14 12.53
CA LEU A 58 -3.94 13.54 12.60
C LEU A 58 -3.32 13.75 11.21
N ILE A 59 -3.85 13.06 10.19
CA ILE A 59 -3.37 13.16 8.81
C ILE A 59 -4.58 13.29 7.88
N LYS A 60 -4.51 14.22 6.92
CA LYS A 60 -5.51 14.39 5.86
C LYS A 60 -5.15 13.57 4.63
N ILE A 61 -6.14 12.92 4.02
CA ILE A 61 -5.98 12.17 2.78
C ILE A 61 -6.23 13.11 1.60
N VAL A 62 -5.24 13.26 0.72
CA VAL A 62 -5.37 13.99 -0.54
C VAL A 62 -5.82 13.03 -1.62
N LYS A 63 -7.00 13.29 -2.20
CA LYS A 63 -7.48 12.56 -3.38
C LYS A 63 -6.95 13.23 -4.64
N ILE A 64 -6.35 12.44 -5.51
CA ILE A 64 -5.93 12.88 -6.85
C ILE A 64 -7.08 12.55 -7.81
N LYS A 65 -7.46 13.51 -8.66
CA LYS A 65 -8.53 13.32 -9.66
C LYS A 65 -8.14 12.28 -10.70
N ASP A 66 -9.13 11.58 -11.22
CA ASP A 66 -9.02 10.67 -12.39
C ASP A 66 -8.03 9.51 -12.23
N ILE A 67 -7.68 9.15 -10.99
CA ILE A 67 -6.75 8.07 -10.69
C ILE A 67 -7.21 7.25 -9.49
N SER A 68 -7.07 5.93 -9.61
CA SER A 68 -7.29 4.99 -8.51
C SER A 68 -6.08 4.08 -8.39
N ILE A 69 -5.23 4.36 -7.39
CA ILE A 69 -4.02 3.58 -7.13
C ILE A 69 -4.40 2.39 -6.25
N LYS A 70 -4.65 1.24 -6.87
CA LYS A 70 -4.92 -0.01 -6.16
C LYS A 70 -3.65 -0.85 -6.05
N ARG A 71 -3.39 -1.41 -4.86
CA ARG A 71 -2.32 -2.38 -4.65
C ARG A 71 -2.92 -3.77 -4.54
N LYS A 72 -2.39 -4.71 -5.32
CA LYS A 72 -2.70 -6.13 -5.20
C LYS A 72 -1.76 -6.76 -4.18
N PHE A 73 -2.30 -7.54 -3.26
CA PHE A 73 -1.51 -8.44 -2.44
C PHE A 73 -1.52 -9.84 -3.06
N TYR A 74 -0.47 -10.59 -2.78
CA TYR A 74 -0.30 -11.93 -3.32
C TYR A 74 0.09 -12.87 -2.19
N LEU A 75 -0.55 -14.03 -2.18
CA LEU A 75 -0.13 -15.18 -1.39
C LEU A 75 0.61 -16.13 -2.34
N ILE A 76 1.87 -16.43 -2.01
CA ILE A 76 2.77 -17.26 -2.83
C ILE A 76 3.10 -18.52 -2.03
N TYR A 77 2.91 -19.69 -2.63
CA TYR A 77 3.24 -20.98 -2.04
C TYR A 77 3.57 -22.02 -3.12
N PRO A 78 4.36 -23.07 -2.82
CA PRO A 78 4.79 -24.04 -3.82
C PRO A 78 3.61 -24.84 -4.40
N LYS A 79 3.50 -24.91 -5.73
CA LYS A 79 2.44 -25.66 -6.43
C LYS A 79 2.55 -27.19 -6.30
N VAL A 80 3.77 -27.71 -6.19
CA VAL A 80 4.06 -29.15 -6.31
C VAL A 80 4.12 -29.85 -4.94
N LYS A 81 4.18 -29.08 -3.86
CA LYS A 81 4.23 -29.62 -2.50
C LYS A 81 2.81 -29.79 -1.97
N LYS A 82 2.50 -30.96 -1.42
CA LYS A 82 1.27 -31.14 -0.64
C LYS A 82 1.37 -30.24 0.60
N LEU A 83 0.40 -29.34 0.74
CA LEU A 83 0.33 -28.46 1.91
C LEU A 83 0.08 -29.31 3.16
N THR A 84 0.73 -28.94 4.25
CA THR A 84 0.44 -29.47 5.58
C THR A 84 -0.90 -28.92 6.05
N PRO A 85 -1.59 -29.60 7.00
CA PRO A 85 -2.84 -29.08 7.55
C PRO A 85 -2.72 -27.67 8.14
N SER A 86 -1.56 -27.32 8.70
CA SER A 86 -1.30 -25.97 9.23
C SER A 86 -1.17 -24.93 8.12
N GLU A 87 -0.49 -25.25 7.01
CA GLU A 87 -0.39 -24.37 5.84
C GLU A 87 -1.78 -24.14 5.22
N GLU A 88 -2.58 -25.19 5.05
CA GLU A 88 -3.96 -25.07 4.54
C GLU A 88 -4.83 -24.20 5.45
N LYS A 89 -4.79 -24.43 6.77
CA LYS A 89 -5.52 -23.60 7.74
C LYS A 89 -5.09 -22.15 7.68
N PHE A 90 -3.79 -21.88 7.58
CA PHE A 90 -3.28 -20.51 7.50
C PHE A 90 -3.73 -19.82 6.20
N ILE A 91 -3.65 -20.52 5.07
CA ILE A 91 -4.11 -20.00 3.77
C ILE A 91 -5.60 -19.67 3.82
N ASN A 92 -6.42 -20.58 4.35
CA ASN A 92 -7.86 -20.37 4.54
C ASN A 92 -8.15 -19.21 5.50
N PHE A 93 -7.38 -19.09 6.59
CA PHE A 93 -7.48 -17.97 7.51
C PHE A 93 -7.24 -16.62 6.82
N ILE A 94 -6.21 -16.53 5.97
CA ILE A 94 -5.90 -15.32 5.20
C ILE A 94 -7.02 -15.00 4.22
N PHE A 95 -7.55 -15.98 3.48
CA PHE A 95 -8.66 -15.73 2.55
C PHE A 95 -9.92 -15.26 3.27
N TYR A 96 -10.28 -15.88 4.39
CA TYR A 96 -11.47 -15.54 5.16
C TYR A 96 -11.40 -14.12 5.76
N HIS A 97 -10.22 -13.70 6.24
CA HIS A 97 -10.05 -12.39 6.89
C HIS A 97 -9.56 -11.28 5.95
N SER A 98 -9.22 -11.61 4.70
CA SER A 98 -8.91 -10.59 3.70
C SER A 98 -10.18 -9.85 3.26
N ARG A 99 -10.11 -8.53 3.07
CA ARG A 99 -11.22 -7.79 2.46
C ARG A 99 -11.37 -8.28 1.00
N SER A 100 -12.62 -8.52 0.58
CA SER A 100 -12.95 -9.09 -0.73
C SER A 100 -12.22 -8.35 -1.87
N GLY A 101 -11.30 -9.07 -2.55
CA GLY A 101 -10.57 -8.56 -3.72
C GLY A 101 -9.11 -8.16 -3.49
N ASP A 102 -8.59 -8.22 -2.25
CA ASP A 102 -7.22 -7.76 -1.94
C ASP A 102 -6.12 -8.74 -2.34
N PHE A 103 -6.41 -10.04 -2.35
CA PHE A 103 -5.42 -11.08 -2.64
C PHE A 103 -5.69 -11.79 -3.96
N LYS A 104 -4.65 -11.87 -4.80
CA LYS A 104 -4.61 -12.84 -5.90
C LYS A 104 -3.72 -14.01 -5.49
N VAL A 105 -4.22 -15.22 -5.69
CA VAL A 105 -3.42 -16.43 -5.58
C VAL A 105 -2.46 -16.47 -6.76
N ARG A 106 -1.17 -16.60 -6.51
CA ARG A 106 -0.17 -16.76 -7.56
C ARG A 106 0.72 -17.93 -7.21
N LEU A 107 0.80 -18.87 -8.15
CA LEU A 107 1.65 -20.06 -8.11
C LEU A 107 3.07 -19.71 -8.54
#